data_AF-A0A918RFD0-F1
#
_entry.id   AF-A0A918RFD0-F1
#
_cell.length_a   1.000
_cell.length_b   1.000
_cell.length_c   1.000
_cell.angle_alpha   90.00
_cell.angle_beta   90.00
_cell.angle_gamma   90.00
#
_symmetry.space_group_name_H-M   'P 1'
#
loop_
_entity.id
_entity.type
_entity.pdbx_description
1 polymer ?
#
loop_
_entity_poly.entity_id
_entity_poly.type
_entity_poly.pdbx_seq_one_letter_code
_entity_poly.pdbx_strand_id
1 'polypeptide(L)'
;MCDIDLWKMLFVTLGPMVSLQRGWDGWAMIRYDNELYYFQYAPPTDRLEDATKGKRPSVPFTGAQPWQCSVYYFWWLFLRENEAYRTACETRGQSELRALYFDFGDVHDTDFPTWWLETGRDLFCEPRSESVQIVKQGELRYSYDADDRLLLTIDRGSDIERVLAEVRSLLRKSENKLRNKGASQALYQVFTKPVLTSLYQHHKVYTLRKSKPDAALYEIGDEAGVMTSLSPSDTEAKAMLASVTGRIVRQAERIIEYVGQGVFPVITEEHEKLVPAFREALKKSSQKRVQEVTAGPYETTFGIRRQFL
;
A
#
# COMPACT_ATOMS: atom_id res chain seq x y z
N MET A 1 -30.30 34.27 24.04
CA MET A 1 -30.90 33.25 23.16
C MET A 1 -31.03 33.87 21.78
N CYS A 2 -30.47 33.21 20.76
CA CYS A 2 -30.52 33.45 19.30
C CYS A 2 -30.36 34.89 18.75
N ASP A 3 -29.29 35.13 17.98
CA ASP A 3 -29.31 35.26 16.49
C ASP A 3 -27.89 35.57 16.00
N ILE A 4 -27.32 34.80 15.07
CA ILE A 4 -27.28 35.01 13.60
C ILE A 4 -26.56 36.30 13.18
N ASP A 5 -25.39 36.11 12.57
CA ASP A 5 -24.80 36.99 11.54
C ASP A 5 -23.84 36.11 10.71
N LEU A 6 -24.19 35.56 9.54
CA LEU A 6 -24.50 36.22 8.27
C LEU A 6 -23.49 37.28 7.82
N TRP A 7 -22.21 36.90 7.82
CA TRP A 7 -21.22 37.50 6.93
C TRP A 7 -20.60 36.44 6.00
N LYS A 8 -21.24 36.29 4.82
CA LYS A 8 -20.63 36.24 3.47
C LYS A 8 -19.56 35.14 3.27
N MET A 9 -19.81 34.01 2.60
CA MET A 9 -20.27 33.84 1.21
C MET A 9 -19.81 34.96 0.26
N LEU A 10 -18.59 34.81 -0.29
CA LEU A 10 -18.21 34.99 -1.72
C LEU A 10 -16.70 35.25 -1.82
N PHE A 11 -15.94 34.21 -2.20
CA PHE A 11 -14.91 34.34 -3.25
C PHE A 11 -14.66 32.96 -3.85
N VAL A 12 -15.19 32.79 -5.05
CA VAL A 12 -14.79 31.78 -6.03
C VAL A 12 -13.45 32.23 -6.64
N THR A 13 -12.68 31.26 -7.13
CA THR A 13 -11.40 31.36 -7.86
C THR A 13 -10.13 31.54 -7.02
N LEU A 14 -9.55 30.43 -6.58
CA LEU A 14 -8.12 30.10 -6.69
C LEU A 14 -8.05 28.55 -6.71
N GLY A 15 -7.40 27.98 -7.73
CA GLY A 15 -7.50 26.56 -8.09
C GLY A 15 -7.05 25.57 -7.00
N PRO A 16 -7.36 24.26 -7.12
CA PRO A 16 -6.92 23.29 -6.14
C PRO A 16 -5.42 23.06 -6.29
N MET A 17 -4.66 23.88 -5.56
CA MET A 17 -3.30 23.61 -5.16
C MET A 17 -3.34 22.34 -4.30
N VAL A 18 -2.79 21.26 -4.85
CA VAL A 18 -2.49 19.99 -4.16
C VAL A 18 -1.94 20.33 -2.78
N SER A 19 -2.69 20.03 -1.72
CA SER A 19 -2.24 20.33 -0.36
C SER A 19 -1.10 19.37 -0.02
N LEU A 20 0.12 19.91 -0.13
CA LEU A 20 1.35 19.24 0.24
C LEU A 20 1.33 18.96 1.75
N GLN A 21 1.15 17.69 2.07
CA GLN A 21 1.66 16.95 3.24
C GLN A 21 2.08 17.77 4.46
N ARG A 22 1.26 17.70 5.52
CA ARG A 22 1.72 17.87 6.91
C ARG A 22 1.47 16.58 7.69
N GLY A 23 2.57 15.93 8.10
CA GLY A 23 2.63 14.95 9.19
C GLY A 23 2.40 13.47 8.82
N TRP A 24 3.41 12.78 8.29
CA TRP A 24 3.42 11.31 8.20
C TRP A 24 4.71 10.75 8.81
N ASP A 25 4.60 10.23 10.03
CA ASP A 25 5.68 9.51 10.73
C ASP A 25 5.84 8.09 10.17
N GLY A 26 7.08 7.62 9.98
CA GLY A 26 7.51 6.21 9.97
C GLY A 26 7.01 5.24 8.88
N TRP A 27 7.92 4.87 7.96
CA TRP A 27 7.91 3.62 7.18
C TRP A 27 7.80 2.39 8.10
N ALA A 28 7.11 1.34 7.65
CA ALA A 28 7.09 0.06 8.36
C ALA A 28 8.33 -0.76 7.97
N MET A 29 8.93 -1.44 8.95
CA MET A 29 10.15 -2.22 8.76
C MET A 29 9.93 -3.62 9.30
N ILE A 30 10.43 -4.62 8.57
CA ILE A 30 10.42 -6.02 8.99
C ILE A 30 11.72 -6.68 8.55
N ARG A 31 12.21 -7.63 9.35
CA ARG A 31 13.40 -8.41 9.04
C ARG A 31 12.99 -9.79 8.52
N TYR A 32 13.50 -10.18 7.36
CA TYR A 32 13.35 -11.54 6.83
C TYR A 32 14.73 -12.04 6.39
N ASP A 33 15.12 -13.26 6.80
CA ASP A 33 16.42 -13.88 6.47
C ASP A 33 17.62 -12.94 6.67
N ASN A 34 17.61 -12.19 7.78
CA ASN A 34 18.62 -11.20 8.15
C ASN A 34 18.68 -9.92 7.26
N GLU A 35 17.76 -9.78 6.32
CA GLU A 35 17.60 -8.59 5.47
C GLU A 35 16.49 -7.67 5.99
N LEU A 36 16.66 -6.35 5.81
CA LEU A 36 15.67 -5.34 6.19
C LEU A 36 14.80 -4.93 5.00
N TYR A 37 13.49 -5.00 5.18
CA TYR A 37 12.51 -4.57 4.19
C TYR A 37 11.73 -3.37 4.72
N TYR A 38 11.55 -2.35 3.87
CA TYR A 38 10.78 -1.16 4.16
C TYR A 38 9.49 -1.12 3.33
N PHE A 39 8.39 -0.74 3.96
CA PHE A 39 7.07 -0.70 3.34
C PHE A 39 6.35 0.60 3.67
N GLN A 40 5.58 1.10 2.70
CA GLN A 40 4.75 2.28 2.87
C GLN A 40 3.70 2.10 3.99
N TYR A 41 3.20 0.87 4.13
CA TYR A 41 2.24 0.47 5.16
C TYR A 41 2.73 -0.76 5.91
N ALA A 42 2.14 -1.05 7.06
CA ALA A 42 2.50 -2.23 7.84
C ALA A 42 2.39 -3.51 6.99
N PRO A 43 3.50 -4.24 6.76
CA PRO A 43 3.46 -5.50 6.04
C PRO A 43 2.69 -6.54 6.86
N PRO A 44 2.16 -7.60 6.23
CA PRO A 44 1.66 -8.73 6.99
C PRO A 44 2.80 -9.31 7.83
N THR A 45 2.52 -9.63 9.08
CA THR A 45 3.48 -10.28 9.98
C THR A 45 2.87 -11.58 10.47
N ASP A 46 3.63 -12.67 10.43
CA ASP A 46 3.35 -13.90 11.18
C ASP A 46 3.86 -13.76 12.63
N ARG A 47 4.95 -13.00 12.80
CA ARG A 47 5.62 -12.72 14.06
C ARG A 47 5.35 -11.29 14.50
N LEU A 48 4.53 -11.15 15.54
CA LEU A 48 4.21 -9.86 16.17
C LEU A 48 5.45 -9.11 16.71
N GLU A 49 6.57 -9.83 16.87
CA GLU A 49 7.82 -9.37 17.47
C GLU A 49 8.68 -8.52 16.53
N ASP A 50 8.54 -8.70 15.22
CA ASP A 50 9.35 -8.03 14.19
C ASP A 50 8.78 -6.66 13.77
N ALA A 51 7.52 -6.37 14.12
CA ALA A 51 6.91 -5.08 13.88
C ALA A 51 7.39 -4.05 14.91
N THR A 52 7.86 -2.88 14.45
CA THR A 52 8.24 -1.79 15.35
C THR A 52 7.06 -1.43 16.28
N LYS A 53 7.33 -1.42 17.60
CA LYS A 53 6.34 -1.30 18.70
C LYS A 53 5.32 -0.15 18.57
N GLY A 54 5.56 0.84 17.70
CA GLY A 54 4.76 2.06 17.58
C GLY A 54 3.53 2.00 16.68
N LYS A 55 3.34 0.98 15.82
CA LYS A 55 2.21 0.94 14.87
C LYS A 55 1.73 -0.47 14.58
N ARG A 56 0.96 -1.03 15.52
CA ARG A 56 0.17 -2.23 15.21
C ARG A 56 -0.85 -1.86 14.12
N PRO A 57 -0.96 -2.62 13.04
CA PRO A 57 -1.96 -2.33 12.02
C PRO A 57 -3.38 -2.40 12.59
N SER A 58 -4.26 -1.57 12.05
CA SER A 58 -5.67 -1.56 12.43
C SER A 58 -6.30 -2.92 12.13
N VAL A 59 -6.95 -3.52 13.11
CA VAL A 59 -7.67 -4.79 12.93
C VAL A 59 -8.91 -4.53 12.04
N PRO A 60 -9.03 -5.17 10.86
CA PRO A 60 -10.12 -4.90 9.92
C PRO A 60 -11.48 -5.47 10.37
N PHE A 61 -11.47 -6.57 11.13
CA PHE A 61 -12.67 -7.22 11.67
C PHE A 61 -12.29 -8.10 12.87
N THR A 62 -13.29 -8.43 13.70
CA THR A 62 -13.08 -9.28 14.88
C THR A 62 -12.56 -10.66 14.49
N GLY A 63 -11.44 -11.07 15.08
CA GLY A 63 -10.81 -12.36 14.80
C GLY A 63 -9.89 -12.39 13.57
N ALA A 64 -9.61 -11.22 12.96
CA ALA A 64 -8.67 -11.14 11.86
C ALA A 64 -7.28 -11.65 12.25
N GLN A 65 -6.71 -12.50 11.41
CA GLN A 65 -5.35 -13.00 11.56
C GLN A 65 -4.34 -11.85 11.37
N PRO A 66 -3.14 -11.91 11.97
CA PRO A 66 -2.12 -10.87 11.83
C PRO A 66 -1.82 -10.46 10.39
N TRP A 67 -1.74 -11.42 9.46
CA TRP A 67 -1.52 -11.15 8.03
C TRP A 67 -2.71 -10.48 7.32
N GLN A 68 -3.93 -10.61 7.85
CA GLN A 68 -5.11 -9.90 7.33
C GLN A 68 -5.13 -8.42 7.73
N CYS A 69 -4.34 -8.04 8.72
CA CYS A 69 -4.15 -6.65 9.15
C CYS A 69 -3.14 -5.91 8.25
N SER A 70 -3.21 -6.09 6.93
CA SER A 70 -2.32 -5.40 5.99
C SER A 70 -3.07 -4.96 4.75
N VAL A 71 -2.76 -3.76 4.24
CA VAL A 71 -3.31 -3.28 2.96
C VAL A 71 -2.92 -4.20 1.80
N TYR A 72 -1.75 -4.83 1.87
CA TYR A 72 -1.26 -5.72 0.82
C TYR A 72 -2.07 -7.02 0.74
N TYR A 73 -2.63 -7.48 1.87
CA TYR A 73 -3.62 -8.55 1.87
C TYR A 73 -4.87 -8.16 1.09
N PHE A 74 -5.39 -6.95 1.29
CA PHE A 74 -6.55 -6.49 0.54
C PHE A 74 -6.23 -6.29 -0.95
N TRP A 75 -5.02 -5.86 -1.30
CA TRP A 75 -4.60 -5.81 -2.71
C TRP A 75 -4.75 -7.18 -3.38
N TRP A 76 -4.15 -8.21 -2.77
CA TRP A 76 -4.23 -9.59 -3.25
C TRP A 76 -5.68 -10.10 -3.26
N LEU A 77 -6.44 -9.82 -2.21
CA LEU A 77 -7.82 -10.27 -2.06
C LEU A 77 -8.73 -9.68 -3.15
N PHE A 78 -8.66 -8.38 -3.41
CA PHE A 78 -9.45 -7.74 -4.47
C PHE A 78 -9.00 -8.15 -5.87
N LEU A 79 -7.71 -8.43 -6.08
CA LEU A 79 -7.22 -8.92 -7.36
C LEU A 79 -7.82 -10.30 -7.72
N ARG A 80 -8.07 -11.16 -6.73
CA ARG A 80 -8.77 -12.45 -6.93
C ARG A 80 -10.23 -12.30 -7.35
N GLU A 81 -10.84 -11.15 -7.10
CA GLU A 81 -12.21 -10.88 -7.55
C GLU A 81 -12.26 -10.29 -8.96
N ASN A 82 -11.11 -9.97 -9.57
CA ASN A 82 -11.06 -9.43 -10.92
C ASN A 82 -11.12 -10.57 -11.97
N GLU A 83 -12.22 -10.64 -12.72
CA GLU A 83 -12.43 -11.71 -13.71
C GLU A 83 -11.46 -11.64 -14.92
N ALA A 84 -11.02 -10.45 -15.32
CA ALA A 84 -10.00 -10.30 -16.36
C ALA A 84 -8.63 -10.84 -15.88
N TYR A 85 -8.32 -10.68 -14.59
CA TYR A 85 -7.12 -11.23 -13.97
C TYR A 85 -7.22 -12.75 -13.78
N ARG A 86 -8.40 -13.26 -13.40
CA ARG A 86 -8.67 -14.70 -13.40
C ARG A 86 -8.40 -15.32 -14.78
N THR A 87 -8.91 -14.70 -15.84
CA THR A 87 -8.65 -15.11 -17.22
C THR A 87 -7.16 -15.05 -17.55
N ALA A 88 -6.44 -14.04 -17.06
CA ALA A 88 -4.98 -13.97 -17.20
C ALA A 88 -4.27 -15.15 -16.53
N CYS A 89 -4.74 -15.57 -15.34
CA CYS A 89 -4.20 -16.72 -14.62
C CYS A 89 -4.43 -18.03 -15.40
N GLU A 90 -5.66 -18.27 -15.85
CA GLU A 90 -6.04 -19.47 -16.60
C GLU A 90 -5.29 -19.60 -17.94
N THR A 91 -5.04 -18.47 -18.61
CA THR A 91 -4.32 -18.42 -19.89
C THR A 91 -2.81 -18.26 -19.75
N ARG A 92 -2.27 -18.30 -18.51
CA ARG A 92 -0.85 -18.07 -18.21
C ARG A 92 -0.29 -16.77 -18.80
N GLY A 93 -1.06 -15.70 -18.70
CA GLY A 93 -0.68 -14.36 -19.11
C GLY A 93 -0.86 -14.06 -20.60
N GLN A 94 -1.65 -14.83 -21.34
CA GLN A 94 -2.01 -14.52 -22.74
C GLN A 94 -3.22 -13.58 -22.83
N SER A 95 -3.34 -12.63 -21.91
CA SER A 95 -4.44 -11.66 -21.84
C SER A 95 -3.91 -10.22 -21.80
N GLU A 96 -4.83 -9.25 -21.84
CA GLU A 96 -4.52 -7.82 -21.70
C GLU A 96 -3.82 -7.46 -20.38
N LEU A 97 -3.96 -8.29 -19.34
CA LEU A 97 -3.31 -8.09 -18.04
C LEU A 97 -1.98 -8.83 -17.90
N ARG A 98 -1.34 -9.23 -19.02
CA ARG A 98 -0.05 -9.95 -19.04
C ARG A 98 1.02 -9.31 -18.16
N ALA A 99 1.15 -7.98 -18.19
CA ALA A 99 2.17 -7.27 -17.41
C ALA A 99 1.93 -7.43 -15.89
N LEU A 100 0.68 -7.32 -15.45
CA LEU A 100 0.33 -7.53 -14.05
C LEU A 100 0.51 -8.99 -13.65
N TYR A 101 0.11 -9.93 -14.51
CA TYR A 101 0.30 -11.37 -14.30
C TYR A 101 1.79 -11.75 -14.21
N PHE A 102 2.66 -11.13 -15.02
CA PHE A 102 4.10 -11.37 -14.96
C PHE A 102 4.69 -11.02 -13.59
N ASP A 103 4.16 -9.99 -12.93
CA ASP A 103 4.62 -9.57 -11.61
C ASP A 103 3.96 -10.34 -10.46
N PHE A 104 2.64 -10.53 -10.52
CA PHE A 104 1.85 -11.11 -9.41
C PHE A 104 1.70 -12.63 -9.48
N GLY A 105 1.85 -13.23 -10.66
CA GLY A 105 1.62 -14.66 -10.88
C GLY A 105 0.15 -15.07 -10.69
N ASP A 106 -0.08 -16.37 -10.52
CA ASP A 106 -1.40 -16.89 -10.22
C ASP A 106 -1.74 -16.73 -8.72
N VAL A 107 -2.50 -15.69 -8.40
CA VAL A 107 -2.96 -15.38 -7.03
C VAL A 107 -4.06 -16.33 -6.53
N HIS A 108 -4.52 -17.28 -7.36
CA HIS A 108 -5.49 -18.31 -6.97
C HIS A 108 -4.85 -19.63 -6.57
N ASP A 109 -3.57 -19.86 -6.92
CA ASP A 109 -2.88 -21.14 -6.72
C ASP A 109 -2.41 -21.34 -5.27
N THR A 110 -2.13 -20.26 -4.54
CA THR A 110 -1.61 -20.30 -3.16
C THR A 110 -2.44 -19.45 -2.19
N ASP A 111 -2.22 -19.65 -0.88
CA ASP A 111 -2.76 -18.76 0.13
C ASP A 111 -1.93 -17.47 0.24
N PHE A 112 -2.50 -16.44 0.87
CA PHE A 112 -1.85 -15.14 0.95
C PHE A 112 -0.47 -15.18 1.65
N PRO A 113 -0.28 -15.86 2.80
CA PRO A 113 1.03 -15.94 3.44
C PRO A 113 2.11 -16.53 2.53
N THR A 114 1.81 -17.62 1.81
CA THR A 114 2.76 -18.23 0.87
C THR A 114 3.07 -17.29 -0.28
N TRP A 115 2.02 -16.75 -0.94
CA TRP A 115 2.18 -15.79 -2.03
C TRP A 115 2.98 -14.55 -1.62
N TRP A 116 2.76 -14.04 -0.41
CA TRP A 116 3.46 -12.88 0.11
C TRP A 116 4.97 -13.11 0.22
N LEU A 117 5.36 -14.26 0.77
CA LEU A 117 6.77 -14.61 0.97
C LEU A 117 7.51 -14.86 -0.34
N GLU A 118 6.84 -15.47 -1.31
CA GLU A 118 7.44 -15.84 -2.60
C GLU A 118 7.44 -14.70 -3.62
N THR A 119 6.42 -13.85 -3.61
CA THR A 119 6.18 -12.84 -4.67
C THR A 119 5.87 -11.46 -4.09
N GLY A 120 4.81 -11.36 -3.27
CA GLY A 120 4.23 -10.07 -2.89
C GLY A 120 5.23 -9.11 -2.23
N ARG A 121 6.08 -9.62 -1.34
CA ARG A 121 7.06 -8.82 -0.59
C ARG A 121 7.91 -7.91 -1.49
N ASP A 122 8.41 -8.43 -2.61
CA ASP A 122 9.33 -7.72 -3.49
C ASP A 122 8.64 -6.70 -4.43
N LEU A 123 7.31 -6.84 -4.59
CA LEU A 123 6.47 -5.91 -5.35
C LEU A 123 6.17 -4.64 -4.57
N PHE A 124 5.96 -4.77 -3.26
CA PHE A 124 5.51 -3.69 -2.39
C PHE A 124 6.60 -3.08 -1.50
N CYS A 125 7.77 -3.71 -1.40
CA CYS A 125 8.87 -3.14 -0.65
C CYS A 125 9.49 -1.95 -1.39
N GLU A 126 9.97 -0.98 -0.61
CA GLU A 126 10.82 0.06 -1.14
C GLU A 126 12.12 -0.54 -1.71
N PRO A 127 12.72 0.11 -2.73
CA PRO A 127 14.06 -0.22 -3.15
C PRO A 127 14.98 -0.22 -1.94
N ARG A 128 15.87 -1.21 -1.92
CA ARG A 128 16.90 -1.30 -0.90
C ARG A 128 17.85 -0.13 -1.11
N SER A 129 17.68 0.93 -0.32
CA SER A 129 18.74 1.92 -0.19
C SER A 129 19.77 1.33 0.77
N GLU A 130 21.03 1.27 0.33
CA GLU A 130 22.15 1.04 1.22
C GLU A 130 22.36 2.31 2.08
N SER A 131 21.38 2.57 2.96
CA SER A 131 21.37 3.73 3.85
C SER A 131 22.56 3.73 4.82
N VAL A 132 23.13 2.54 5.04
CA VAL A 132 24.34 2.31 5.82
C VAL A 132 25.21 1.32 5.05
N GLN A 133 26.45 1.71 4.75
CA GLN A 133 27.44 0.88 4.09
C GLN A 133 28.71 0.82 4.94
N ILE A 134 29.37 -0.35 4.96
CA ILE A 134 30.76 -0.42 5.41
C ILE A 134 31.63 -0.09 4.21
N VAL A 135 32.24 1.09 4.21
CA VAL A 135 33.19 1.49 3.18
C VAL A 135 34.60 1.19 3.68
N LYS A 136 35.41 0.44 2.92
CA LYS A 136 36.81 0.23 3.28
C LYS A 136 37.64 1.48 2.97
N GLN A 137 38.74 1.63 3.71
CA GLN A 137 39.70 2.70 3.46
C GLN A 137 40.23 2.60 2.02
N GLY A 138 40.04 3.65 1.23
CA GLY A 138 40.42 3.70 -0.20
C GLY A 138 39.28 3.49 -1.19
N GLU A 139 38.12 2.98 -0.75
CA GLU A 139 36.91 2.81 -1.59
C GLU A 139 35.99 4.05 -1.58
N LEU A 140 36.31 5.04 -0.72
CA LEU A 140 35.60 6.31 -0.64
C LEU A 140 35.79 7.11 -1.95
N ARG A 141 34.84 6.98 -2.88
CA ARG A 141 34.72 7.88 -4.02
C ARG A 141 33.98 9.13 -3.57
N TYR A 142 34.71 10.21 -3.31
CA TYR A 142 34.11 11.53 -3.13
C TYR A 142 33.37 11.92 -4.41
N SER A 143 32.04 11.85 -4.43
CA SER A 143 31.27 12.61 -5.42
C SER A 143 31.25 14.06 -4.92
N TYR A 144 31.74 14.99 -5.73
CA TYR A 144 31.81 16.42 -5.42
C TYR A 144 30.45 17.09 -5.17
N ASP A 145 29.33 16.36 -5.30
CA ASP A 145 27.94 16.81 -5.05
C ASP A 145 27.34 16.31 -3.71
N ALA A 146 28.15 15.87 -2.74
CA ALA A 146 27.69 15.19 -1.51
C ALA A 146 27.05 16.09 -0.44
N ASP A 147 26.16 17.01 -0.82
CA ASP A 147 25.28 17.71 0.13
C ASP A 147 24.24 16.77 0.76
N ASP A 148 24.16 15.49 0.33
CA ASP A 148 23.14 14.51 0.71
C ASP A 148 23.64 13.37 1.62
N ARG A 149 24.94 13.31 1.97
CA ARG A 149 25.54 12.18 2.71
C ARG A 149 26.38 12.62 3.90
N LEU A 150 26.37 11.80 4.96
CA LEU A 150 27.22 11.97 6.14
C LEU A 150 28.18 10.80 6.29
N LEU A 151 29.46 11.09 6.50
CA LEU A 151 30.45 10.09 6.87
C LEU A 151 30.48 9.97 8.40
N LEU A 152 30.22 8.77 8.90
CA LEU A 152 30.23 8.44 10.33
C LEU A 152 31.32 7.40 10.59
N THR A 153 32.19 7.67 11.56
CA THR A 153 33.18 6.70 12.05
C THR A 153 32.66 6.08 13.33
N ILE A 154 32.59 4.74 13.37
CA ILE A 154 32.12 3.99 14.53
C ILE A 154 33.26 3.11 15.03
N ASP A 155 33.69 3.35 16.27
CA ASP A 155 34.68 2.48 16.92
C ASP A 155 34.10 1.08 17.14
N ARG A 156 34.82 0.05 16.69
CA ARG A 156 34.34 -1.35 16.73
C ARG A 156 34.02 -1.88 18.13
N GLY A 157 34.64 -1.30 19.16
CA GLY A 157 34.44 -1.68 20.57
C GLY A 157 33.36 -0.87 21.28
N SER A 158 32.71 0.08 20.59
CA SER A 158 31.70 0.94 21.22
C SER A 158 30.41 0.19 21.51
N ASP A 159 29.76 0.58 22.60
CA ASP A 159 28.42 0.12 22.95
C ASP A 159 27.41 0.50 21.86
N ILE A 160 26.62 -0.48 21.41
CA ILE A 160 25.70 -0.32 20.28
C ILE A 160 24.62 0.73 20.57
N GLU A 161 24.04 0.72 21.78
CA GLU A 161 22.98 1.65 22.14
C GLU A 161 23.49 3.08 22.22
N ARG A 162 24.71 3.26 22.75
CA ARG A 162 25.41 4.54 22.74
C ARG A 162 25.65 5.04 21.32
N VAL A 163 26.19 4.20 20.44
CA VAL A 163 26.42 4.54 19.02
C VAL A 163 25.12 4.96 18.36
N LEU A 164 24.03 4.20 18.55
CA LEU A 164 22.73 4.53 17.99
C LEU A 164 22.18 5.87 18.52
N ALA A 165 22.36 6.16 19.81
CA ALA A 165 21.95 7.44 20.40
C ALA A 165 22.74 8.62 19.82
N GLU A 166 24.07 8.46 19.67
CA GLU A 166 24.95 9.47 19.09
C GLU A 166 24.63 9.72 17.61
N VAL A 167 24.46 8.66 16.81
CA VAL A 167 24.05 8.75 15.40
C VAL A 167 22.69 9.45 15.27
N ARG A 168 21.69 9.09 16.09
CA ARG A 168 20.38 9.78 16.10
C ARG A 168 20.52 11.27 16.41
N SER A 169 21.40 11.64 17.36
CA SER A 169 21.65 13.04 17.72
C SER A 169 22.32 13.82 16.59
N LEU A 170 23.31 13.22 15.92
CA LEU A 170 24.01 13.81 14.78
C LEU A 170 23.06 14.02 13.59
N LEU A 171 22.27 13.01 13.25
CA LEU A 171 21.28 13.11 12.17
C LEU A 171 20.26 14.22 12.45
N ARG A 172 19.71 14.31 13.67
CA ARG A 172 18.77 15.39 14.05
C ARG A 172 19.35 16.79 13.91
N LYS A 173 20.65 16.98 14.14
CA LYS A 173 21.32 18.28 13.98
C LYS A 173 21.49 18.68 12.52
N SER A 174 21.57 17.71 11.61
CA SER A 174 21.67 17.95 10.16
C SER A 174 20.31 18.21 9.46
N GLU A 175 19.18 18.12 10.16
CA GLU A 175 17.83 17.95 9.56
C GLU A 175 17.21 19.15 8.79
N ASN A 176 17.93 20.23 8.45
CA ASN A 176 17.28 21.45 7.93
C ASN A 176 17.24 21.66 6.40
N LYS A 177 17.79 20.77 5.54
CA LYS A 177 17.73 21.00 4.07
C LYS A 177 17.29 19.82 3.19
N LEU A 178 17.38 18.58 3.66
CA LEU A 178 17.24 17.39 2.79
C LEU A 178 15.94 16.61 3.00
N ARG A 179 15.01 17.12 3.82
CA ARG A 179 13.77 16.42 4.20
C ARG A 179 12.71 16.36 3.08
N ASN A 180 13.12 16.33 1.82
CA ASN A 180 12.27 15.78 0.76
C ASN A 180 12.23 14.26 0.95
N LYS A 181 11.39 13.81 1.89
CA LYS A 181 10.95 12.41 1.94
C LYS A 181 10.38 12.10 0.56
N GLY A 182 11.13 11.36 -0.25
CA GLY A 182 10.74 11.02 -1.61
C GLY A 182 9.39 10.30 -1.61
N ALA A 183 8.67 10.42 -2.72
CA ALA A 183 7.58 9.49 -3.01
C ALA A 183 8.10 8.05 -2.90
N SER A 184 7.22 7.13 -2.53
CA SER A 184 7.52 5.69 -2.57
C SER A 184 8.10 5.31 -3.93
N GLN A 185 8.99 4.33 -3.94
CA GLN A 185 9.62 3.78 -5.13
C GLN A 185 9.35 2.26 -5.26
N ALA A 186 8.44 1.71 -4.45
CA ALA A 186 7.92 0.36 -4.66
C ALA A 186 7.31 0.23 -6.07
N LEU A 187 7.34 -0.98 -6.66
CA LEU A 187 6.74 -1.22 -7.98
C LEU A 187 5.24 -0.96 -7.95
N TYR A 188 4.59 -1.46 -6.90
CA TYR A 188 3.17 -1.27 -6.66
C TYR A 188 3.01 -0.43 -5.40
N GLN A 189 2.71 0.84 -5.58
CA GLN A 189 2.51 1.77 -4.48
C GLN A 189 1.04 1.81 -4.11
N VAL A 190 0.75 1.96 -2.81
CA VAL A 190 -0.62 2.14 -2.35
C VAL A 190 -1.03 3.58 -2.65
N PHE A 191 -2.02 3.71 -3.53
CA PHE A 191 -2.40 4.95 -4.21
C PHE A 191 -2.99 6.00 -3.26
N THR A 192 -3.91 5.59 -2.39
CA THR A 192 -4.55 6.46 -1.40
C THR A 192 -4.47 5.84 -0.01
N LYS A 193 -4.78 6.62 1.04
CA LYS A 193 -4.71 6.12 2.42
C LYS A 193 -5.77 5.02 2.62
N PRO A 194 -5.37 3.75 2.81
CA PRO A 194 -6.32 2.67 3.01
C PRO A 194 -6.92 2.75 4.41
N VAL A 195 -8.19 2.40 4.52
CA VAL A 195 -8.87 2.13 5.80
C VAL A 195 -9.27 0.66 5.76
N LEU A 196 -8.60 -0.18 6.56
CA LEU A 196 -8.70 -1.65 6.42
C LEU A 196 -10.12 -2.17 6.74
N THR A 197 -10.80 -1.57 7.72
CA THR A 197 -12.21 -1.88 8.03
C THR A 197 -13.14 -1.57 6.86
N SER A 198 -12.89 -0.46 6.16
CA SER A 198 -13.62 -0.07 4.95
C SER A 198 -13.37 -1.05 3.82
N LEU A 199 -12.10 -1.38 3.53
CA LEU A 199 -11.75 -2.37 2.50
C LEU A 199 -12.39 -3.73 2.76
N TYR A 200 -12.41 -4.17 4.02
CA TYR A 200 -13.13 -5.37 4.42
C TYR A 200 -14.63 -5.29 4.16
N GLN A 201 -15.28 -4.17 4.53
CA GLN A 201 -16.71 -3.98 4.29
C GLN A 201 -17.05 -3.99 2.79
N HIS A 202 -16.24 -3.33 1.96
CA HIS A 202 -16.40 -3.36 0.50
C HIS A 202 -16.33 -4.79 -0.04
N HIS A 203 -15.30 -5.56 0.35
CA HIS A 203 -15.14 -6.94 -0.08
C HIS A 203 -16.30 -7.84 0.40
N LYS A 204 -16.73 -7.69 1.67
CA LYS A 204 -17.84 -8.48 2.23
C LYS A 204 -19.16 -8.19 1.50
N VAL A 205 -19.48 -6.92 1.26
CA VAL A 205 -20.70 -6.53 0.52
C VAL A 205 -20.65 -7.06 -0.92
N TYR A 206 -19.50 -6.93 -1.60
CA TYR A 206 -19.33 -7.42 -2.97
C TYR A 206 -19.51 -8.94 -3.08
N THR A 207 -18.86 -9.72 -2.22
CA THR A 207 -18.97 -11.19 -2.22
C THR A 207 -20.38 -11.67 -1.88
N LEU A 208 -21.08 -11.01 -0.95
CA LEU A 208 -22.50 -11.27 -0.68
C LEU A 208 -23.37 -10.93 -1.90
N ARG A 209 -23.14 -9.79 -2.54
CA ARG A 209 -23.86 -9.39 -3.76
C ARG A 209 -23.64 -10.39 -4.91
N LYS A 210 -22.41 -10.87 -5.08
CA LYS A 210 -22.03 -11.87 -6.09
C LYS A 210 -22.68 -13.22 -5.85
N SER A 211 -22.75 -13.67 -4.58
CA SER A 211 -23.40 -14.94 -4.21
C SER A 211 -24.93 -14.88 -4.17
N LYS A 212 -25.52 -13.69 -4.00
CA LYS A 212 -26.97 -13.46 -3.91
C LYS A 212 -27.42 -12.35 -4.89
N PRO A 213 -27.38 -12.60 -6.22
CA PRO A 213 -27.67 -11.59 -7.24
C PRO A 213 -29.14 -11.12 -7.28
N ASP A 214 -30.07 -11.91 -6.72
CA ASP A 214 -31.50 -11.58 -6.68
C ASP A 214 -31.94 -10.98 -5.34
N ALA A 215 -31.09 -11.02 -4.30
CA ALA A 215 -31.41 -10.44 -3.00
C ALA A 215 -31.49 -8.91 -3.07
N ALA A 216 -32.38 -8.33 -2.28
CA ALA A 216 -32.51 -6.88 -2.22
C ALA A 216 -31.26 -6.27 -1.57
N LEU A 217 -30.87 -5.06 -2.00
CA LEU A 217 -29.66 -4.42 -1.49
C LEU A 217 -29.70 -4.16 0.03
N TYR A 218 -30.88 -3.94 0.62
CA TYR A 218 -30.98 -3.79 2.07
C TYR A 218 -30.69 -5.10 2.81
N GLU A 219 -31.04 -6.25 2.22
CA GLU A 219 -30.79 -7.58 2.82
C GLU A 219 -29.29 -7.88 2.81
N ILE A 220 -28.63 -7.57 1.69
CA ILE A 220 -27.17 -7.66 1.56
C ILE A 220 -26.51 -6.72 2.58
N GLY A 221 -27.02 -5.50 2.73
CA GLY A 221 -26.51 -4.52 3.69
C GLY A 221 -26.61 -4.99 5.13
N ASP A 222 -27.77 -5.53 5.51
CA ASP A 222 -28.05 -6.04 6.86
C ASP A 222 -27.12 -7.21 7.21
N GLU A 223 -27.03 -8.21 6.32
CA GLU A 223 -26.14 -9.37 6.48
C GLU A 223 -24.65 -8.98 6.49
N ALA A 224 -24.29 -7.98 5.69
CA ALA A 224 -22.93 -7.42 5.69
C ALA A 224 -22.60 -6.65 6.98
N GLY A 225 -23.60 -6.21 7.76
CA GLY A 225 -23.42 -5.31 8.90
C GLY A 225 -23.14 -3.87 8.46
N VAL A 226 -23.72 -3.44 7.33
CA VAL A 226 -23.70 -2.04 6.89
C VAL A 226 -24.62 -1.24 7.81
N MET A 227 -24.11 -0.15 8.39
CA MET A 227 -24.85 0.67 9.35
C MET A 227 -25.46 -0.17 10.48
N THR A 228 -24.63 -0.87 11.26
CA THR A 228 -25.07 -1.78 12.35
C THR A 228 -26.07 -1.18 13.36
N SER A 229 -26.16 0.14 13.46
CA SER A 229 -27.15 0.82 14.31
C SER A 229 -28.55 0.92 13.69
N LEU A 230 -28.69 0.70 12.39
CA LEU A 230 -29.94 0.80 11.63
C LEU A 230 -30.53 -0.59 11.44
N SER A 231 -31.68 -0.84 12.09
CA SER A 231 -32.46 -2.05 11.84
C SER A 231 -33.42 -1.80 10.65
N PRO A 232 -33.55 -2.71 9.68
CA PRO A 232 -34.44 -2.56 8.53
C PRO A 232 -35.92 -2.78 8.90
N SER A 233 -36.43 -2.04 9.89
CA SER A 233 -37.77 -2.20 10.47
C SER A 233 -38.88 -1.61 9.61
N ASP A 234 -38.61 -0.49 8.93
CA ASP A 234 -39.57 0.25 8.12
C ASP A 234 -39.04 0.53 6.70
N THR A 235 -39.91 1.09 5.86
CA THR A 235 -39.60 1.40 4.45
C THR A 235 -38.46 2.39 4.31
N GLU A 236 -38.34 3.38 5.21
CA GLU A 236 -37.30 4.41 5.14
C GLU A 236 -35.93 3.84 5.51
N ALA A 237 -35.85 3.06 6.58
CA ALA A 237 -34.65 2.35 7.00
C ALA A 237 -34.16 1.39 5.91
N LYS A 238 -35.08 0.63 5.29
CA LYS A 238 -34.75 -0.25 4.15
C LYS A 238 -34.22 0.53 2.95
N ALA A 239 -34.87 1.65 2.59
CA ALA A 239 -34.43 2.49 1.48
C ALA A 239 -33.04 3.10 1.74
N MET A 240 -32.78 3.57 2.96
CA MET A 240 -31.49 4.13 3.36
C MET A 240 -30.39 3.06 3.30
N LEU A 241 -30.64 1.88 3.88
CA LEU A 241 -29.69 0.77 3.88
C LEU A 241 -29.40 0.28 2.46
N ALA A 242 -30.42 0.16 1.61
CA ALA A 242 -30.26 -0.17 0.19
C ALA A 242 -29.40 0.87 -0.55
N SER A 243 -29.63 2.16 -0.30
CA SER A 243 -28.87 3.26 -0.93
C SER A 243 -27.39 3.23 -0.55
N VAL A 244 -27.07 3.05 0.74
CA VAL A 244 -25.69 2.97 1.23
C VAL A 244 -25.02 1.69 0.73
N THR A 245 -25.72 0.56 0.76
CA THR A 245 -25.18 -0.73 0.27
C THR A 245 -24.88 -0.66 -1.23
N GLY A 246 -25.79 -0.08 -2.02
CA GLY A 246 -25.57 0.13 -3.45
C GLY A 246 -24.36 1.03 -3.74
N ARG A 247 -24.07 2.01 -2.88
CA ARG A 247 -22.83 2.81 -2.97
C ARG A 247 -21.59 1.95 -2.72
N ILE A 248 -21.61 1.13 -1.67
CA ILE A 248 -20.48 0.26 -1.31
C ILE A 248 -20.21 -0.76 -2.43
N VAL A 249 -21.26 -1.32 -3.04
CA VAL A 249 -21.12 -2.22 -4.22
C VAL A 249 -20.37 -1.53 -5.34
N ARG A 250 -20.81 -0.34 -5.77
CA ARG A 250 -20.14 0.43 -6.83
C ARG A 250 -18.68 0.77 -6.50
N GLN A 251 -18.41 1.10 -5.24
CA GLN A 251 -17.06 1.36 -4.77
C GLN A 251 -16.19 0.09 -4.81
N ALA A 252 -16.74 -1.08 -4.45
CA ALA A 252 -16.03 -2.35 -4.50
C ALA A 252 -15.72 -2.76 -5.95
N GLU A 253 -16.69 -2.63 -6.86
CA GLU A 253 -16.49 -2.87 -8.30
C GLU A 253 -15.36 -2.00 -8.87
N ARG A 254 -15.33 -0.72 -8.51
CA ARG A 254 -14.25 0.20 -8.88
C ARG A 254 -12.89 -0.24 -8.32
N ILE A 255 -12.82 -0.67 -7.06
CA ILE A 255 -11.57 -1.19 -6.49
C ILE A 255 -11.08 -2.41 -7.31
N ILE A 256 -11.99 -3.33 -7.66
CA ILE A 256 -11.68 -4.54 -8.44
C ILE A 256 -11.20 -4.19 -9.85
N GLU A 257 -11.85 -3.22 -10.50
CA GLU A 257 -11.45 -2.77 -11.83
C GLU A 257 -10.01 -2.22 -11.80
N TYR A 258 -9.73 -1.27 -10.92
CA TYR A 258 -8.45 -0.57 -10.90
C TYR A 258 -7.30 -1.39 -10.32
N VAL A 259 -7.56 -2.36 -9.42
CA VAL A 259 -6.51 -3.29 -8.96
C VAL A 259 -6.01 -4.16 -10.11
N GLY A 260 -6.90 -4.57 -11.03
CA GLY A 260 -6.53 -5.26 -12.26
C GLY A 260 -5.69 -4.39 -13.21
N GLN A 261 -5.72 -3.07 -13.03
CA GLN A 261 -4.87 -2.13 -13.74
C GLN A 261 -3.65 -1.68 -12.91
N GLY A 262 -3.31 -2.41 -11.84
CA GLY A 262 -2.15 -2.16 -10.99
C GLY A 262 -2.24 -0.94 -10.06
N VAL A 263 -3.44 -0.39 -9.83
CA VAL A 263 -3.63 0.80 -8.99
C VAL A 263 -4.64 0.51 -7.89
N PHE A 264 -4.21 0.63 -6.62
CA PHE A 264 -5.08 0.31 -5.49
C PHE A 264 -4.76 1.14 -4.23
N PRO A 265 -5.80 1.52 -3.44
CA PRO A 265 -7.22 1.41 -3.73
C PRO A 265 -7.77 2.65 -4.46
N VAL A 266 -8.63 2.43 -5.46
CA VAL A 266 -9.43 3.48 -6.11
C VAL A 266 -10.87 3.32 -5.64
N ILE A 267 -11.37 4.26 -4.83
CA ILE A 267 -12.65 4.11 -4.11
C ILE A 267 -13.69 5.10 -4.64
N THR A 268 -13.29 6.34 -4.89
CA THR A 268 -14.19 7.41 -5.34
C THR A 268 -13.86 7.88 -6.75
N GLU A 269 -14.76 8.66 -7.37
CA GLU A 269 -14.53 9.25 -8.69
C GLU A 269 -13.37 10.28 -8.66
N GLU A 270 -13.15 10.93 -7.52
CA GLU A 270 -12.01 11.81 -7.31
C GLU A 270 -10.69 11.03 -7.36
N HIS A 271 -10.67 9.80 -6.84
CA HIS A 271 -9.50 8.92 -6.96
C HIS A 271 -9.24 8.60 -8.44
N GLU A 272 -10.28 8.26 -9.22
CA GLU A 272 -10.15 7.94 -10.65
C GLU A 272 -9.51 9.08 -11.44
N LYS A 273 -9.93 10.33 -11.19
CA LYS A 273 -9.38 11.53 -11.82
C LYS A 273 -7.88 11.71 -11.57
N LEU A 274 -7.37 11.18 -10.46
CA LEU A 274 -5.95 11.27 -10.08
C LEU A 274 -5.10 10.09 -10.60
N VAL A 275 -5.74 9.00 -11.07
CA VAL A 275 -5.02 7.80 -11.55
C VAL A 275 -4.05 8.09 -12.69
N PRO A 276 -4.37 8.90 -13.72
CA PRO A 276 -3.43 9.17 -14.81
C PRO A 276 -2.13 9.84 -14.33
N ALA A 277 -2.25 10.82 -13.45
CA ALA A 277 -1.09 11.52 -12.87
C ALA A 277 -0.25 10.58 -11.98
N PHE A 278 -0.90 9.72 -11.21
CA PHE A 278 -0.24 8.71 -10.40
C PHE A 278 0.53 7.68 -11.24
N ARG A 279 -0.07 7.16 -12.32
CA ARG A 279 0.60 6.24 -13.25
C ARG A 279 1.82 6.87 -13.91
N GLU A 280 1.74 8.13 -14.28
CA GLU A 280 2.88 8.83 -14.85
C GLU A 280 4.03 8.98 -13.84
N ALA A 281 3.73 9.22 -12.57
CA ALA A 281 4.72 9.22 -11.50
C ALA A 281 5.32 7.81 -11.25
N LEU A 282 4.50 6.76 -11.33
CA LEU A 282 4.95 5.36 -11.22
C LEU A 282 5.90 4.98 -12.35
N LYS A 283 5.60 5.33 -13.61
CA LYS A 283 6.48 5.03 -14.76
C LYS A 283 7.89 5.61 -14.57
N LYS A 284 7.98 6.86 -14.09
CA LYS A 284 9.26 7.52 -13.80
C LYS A 284 10.04 6.79 -12.69
N SER A 285 9.33 6.30 -11.67
CA SER A 285 9.94 5.56 -10.56
C SER A 285 10.34 4.12 -10.96
N SER A 286 9.51 3.45 -11.76
CA SER A 286 9.73 2.09 -12.25
C SER A 286 10.87 2.03 -13.28
N GLN A 287 11.01 3.01 -14.19
CA GLN A 287 12.15 3.06 -15.13
C GLN A 287 13.50 3.12 -14.39
N LYS A 288 13.56 3.86 -13.28
CA LYS A 288 14.73 3.89 -12.40
C LYS A 288 15.00 2.52 -11.78
N ARG A 289 13.97 1.82 -11.29
CA ARG A 289 14.09 0.46 -10.73
C ARG A 289 14.45 -0.59 -11.78
N VAL A 290 13.87 -0.55 -12.98
CA VAL A 290 14.20 -1.48 -14.05
C VAL A 290 15.68 -1.34 -14.40
N GLN A 291 16.20 -0.11 -14.51
CA GLN A 291 17.63 0.13 -14.71
C GLN A 291 18.50 -0.41 -13.56
N GLU A 292 18.06 -0.29 -12.30
CA GLU A 292 18.76 -0.87 -11.15
C GLU A 292 18.75 -2.40 -11.20
N VAL A 293 17.60 -3.03 -11.51
CA VAL A 293 17.41 -4.49 -11.58
C VAL A 293 18.09 -5.11 -12.82
N THR A 294 18.17 -4.40 -13.95
CA THR A 294 18.85 -4.86 -15.16
C THR A 294 20.36 -4.59 -15.19
N ALA A 295 20.90 -3.77 -14.28
CA ALA A 295 22.32 -3.42 -14.21
C ALA A 295 23.25 -4.51 -13.64
N GLY A 296 22.73 -5.68 -13.25
CA GLY A 296 23.57 -6.81 -12.79
C GLY A 296 22.84 -7.72 -11.80
N PRO A 297 23.41 -8.90 -11.48
CA PRO A 297 22.68 -9.97 -10.83
C PRO A 297 22.42 -9.63 -9.36
N TYR A 298 21.17 -9.34 -9.03
CA TYR A 298 20.68 -9.60 -7.69
C TYR A 298 20.36 -11.08 -7.62
N GLU A 299 21.26 -11.87 -7.03
CA GLU A 299 20.85 -13.14 -6.43
C GLU A 299 19.84 -12.81 -5.34
N THR A 300 18.56 -13.02 -5.62
CA THR A 300 17.58 -13.10 -4.55
C THR A 300 17.82 -14.41 -3.81
N THR A 301 17.42 -14.47 -2.54
CA THR A 301 17.47 -15.69 -1.72
C THR A 301 16.71 -16.89 -2.31
N PHE A 302 16.03 -16.71 -3.45
CA PHE A 302 15.27 -17.71 -4.21
C PHE A 302 15.90 -18.08 -5.57
N GLY A 303 17.13 -17.62 -5.84
CA GLY A 303 17.87 -17.92 -7.05
C GLY A 303 17.59 -16.97 -8.21
N ILE A 304 18.37 -17.13 -9.29
CA ILE A 304 18.24 -16.37 -10.54
C ILE A 304 16.77 -16.38 -10.96
N ARG A 305 16.15 -15.19 -11.08
CA ARG A 305 14.83 -15.02 -11.70
C ARG A 305 14.96 -15.63 -13.10
N ARG A 306 14.53 -16.89 -13.27
CA ARG A 306 14.58 -17.58 -14.55
C ARG A 306 13.81 -16.71 -15.52
N GLN A 307 14.47 -16.32 -16.60
CA GLN A 307 13.77 -16.04 -17.85
C GLN A 307 12.86 -17.25 -18.11
N PHE A 308 11.57 -17.08 -17.91
CA PHE A 308 10.59 -17.95 -18.53
C PHE A 308 10.17 -17.25 -19.81
N LEU A 309 10.52 -17.92 -20.91
CA LEU A 309 10.15 -17.62 -22.30
C LEU A 309 8.66 -17.26 -22.42
#